data_AF-A0A0H3ZRU6-F1
#
_entry.id   AF-A0A0H3ZRU6-F1
#
_cell.length_a   1.000
_cell.length_b   1.000
_cell.length_c   1.000
_cell.angle_alpha   90.00
_cell.angle_beta   90.00
_cell.angle_gamma   90.00
#
_symmetry.space_group_name_H-M   'P 1'
#
loop_
_entity.id
_entity.type
_entity.pdbx_description
1 polymer ?
#
loop_
_entity_poly.entity_id
_entity_poly.type
_entity_poly.pdbx_seq_one_letter_code
_entity_poly.pdbx_strand_id
1 'polypeptide(L)' 'MYYYRGVDNNGDIVDFYLSEYRDENAARAFLKKAIATNGFL' A
#
# COMPACT_ATOMS: atom_id res chain seq x y z
N MET A 1 -13.87 -4.48 -4.57
CA MET A 1 -12.63 -4.78 -3.82
C MET A 1 -11.44 -4.35 -4.66
N TYR A 2 -10.62 -3.47 -4.12
CA TYR A 2 -9.45 -2.87 -4.74
C TYR A 2 -8.21 -3.29 -3.97
N TYR A 3 -7.17 -3.63 -4.73
CA TYR A 3 -5.91 -4.14 -4.21
C TYR A 3 -4.81 -3.10 -4.41
N TYR A 4 -4.41 -2.47 -3.32
CA TYR A 4 -3.26 -1.58 -3.26
C TYR A 4 -2.03 -2.41 -2.92
N ARG A 5 -0.94 -2.28 -3.67
CA ARG A 5 0.30 -3.03 -3.45
C ARG A 5 1.52 -2.13 -3.57
N GLY A 6 2.49 -2.36 -2.69
CA GLY A 6 3.83 -1.80 -2.77
C GLY A 6 4.71 -2.82 -3.47
N VAL A 7 5.48 -2.37 -4.44
CA VAL A 7 6.38 -3.22 -5.22
C VAL A 7 7.77 -2.61 -5.16
N ASP A 8 8.79 -3.42 -4.89
CA ASP A 8 10.17 -2.95 -4.88
C ASP A 8 10.78 -2.86 -6.30
N ASN A 9 12.05 -2.50 -6.39
CA ASN A 9 12.75 -2.36 -7.67
C ASN A 9 12.99 -3.71 -8.39
N ASN A 10 12.86 -4.84 -7.70
CA ASN A 10 12.97 -6.17 -8.29
C ASN A 10 11.63 -6.69 -8.83
N GLY A 11 10.53 -5.99 -8.52
CA GLY A 11 9.18 -6.39 -8.89
C GLY A 11 8.48 -7.22 -7.81
N ASP A 12 9.09 -7.37 -6.63
CA ASP A 12 8.53 -8.15 -5.54
C ASP A 12 7.48 -7.34 -4.76
N ILE A 13 6.38 -7.99 -4.36
CA ILE A 13 5.34 -7.36 -3.56
C ILE A 13 5.81 -7.29 -2.11
N VAL A 14 6.06 -6.08 -1.62
CA VAL A 14 6.57 -5.83 -0.27
C VAL A 14 5.47 -5.45 0.72
N ASP A 15 4.32 -4.96 0.23
CA ASP A 15 3.16 -4.71 1.08
C ASP A 15 1.86 -4.72 0.28
N PHE A 16 0.73 -4.94 0.96
CA PHE A 16 -0.60 -4.87 0.38
C PHE A 16 -1.67 -4.32 1.33
N TYR A 17 -2.76 -3.82 0.74
CA TYR A 17 -3.96 -3.37 1.43
C TYR A 17 -5.20 -3.57 0.54
N LEU A 18 -6.27 -4.08 1.13
CA LEU A 18 -7.55 -4.31 0.47
C LEU A 18 -8.58 -3.27 0.93
N SER A 19 -9.33 -2.72 -0.01
CA SER A 19 -10.41 -1.78 0.26
C SER A 19 -11.62 -2.08 -0.62
N GLU A 20 -12.82 -1.90 -0.10
CA GLU A 20 -14.02 -2.00 -0.93
C GLU A 20 -14.10 -0.86 -1.95
N TYR A 21 -13.55 0.31 -1.61
CA TYR A 21 -13.61 1.55 -2.38
C TYR A 21 -12.24 1.98 -2.92
N ARG A 22 -12.25 2.56 -4.13
CA ARG A 22 -11.08 3.20 -4.76
C ARG A 22 -11.19 4.69 -4.58
N ASP A 23 -10.83 5.15 -3.39
CA ASP A 23 -10.83 6.55 -3.04
C ASP A 23 -9.48 6.99 -2.45
N GLU A 24 -9.36 8.29 -2.24
CA GLU A 24 -8.16 8.91 -1.68
C GLU A 24 -7.88 8.43 -0.24
N ASN A 25 -8.93 8.15 0.53
CA ASN A 25 -8.80 7.70 1.91
C ASN A 25 -8.16 6.31 1.97
N ALA A 26 -8.62 5.38 1.14
CA ALA A 26 -8.06 4.05 1.00
C ALA A 26 -6.58 4.10 0.52
N ALA A 27 -6.27 4.98 -0.43
CA ALA A 27 -4.90 5.17 -0.90
C ALA A 27 -3.98 5.74 0.19
N ARG A 28 -4.42 6.76 0.93
CA ARG A 28 -3.68 7.35 2.06
C ARG A 28 -3.49 6.34 3.20
N ALA A 29 -4.50 5.52 3.47
CA ALA A 29 -4.42 4.47 4.48
C ALA A 29 -3.35 3.43 4.11
N PHE A 30 -3.34 2.96 2.86
CA PHE A 30 -2.28 2.09 2.36
C PHE A 30 -0.90 2.75 2.46
N LEU A 31 -0.75 4.00 2.04
CA LEU A 31 0.55 4.70 2.08
C LEU A 31 1.09 4.82 3.52
N LYS A 32 0.25 5.21 4.48
CA LYS A 32 0.64 5.30 5.90
C LYS A 32 1.07 3.95 6.45
N LYS A 33 0.31 2.89 6.13
CA LYS A 33 0.64 1.51 6.50
C LYS A 33 1.99 1.08 5.91
N ALA A 34 2.20 1.33 4.62
CA ALA A 34 3.40 0.91 3.91
C ALA A 34 4.66 1.61 4.46
N ILE A 35 4.58 2.90 4.78
CA ILE A 35 5.68 3.64 5.42
C ILE A 35 5.96 3.09 6.83
N ALA A 36 4.92 2.87 7.64
CA ALA A 36 5.07 2.35 9.00
C ALA A 36 5.64 0.92 9.02
N THR A 37 5.33 0.11 8.02
CA THR A 37 5.75 -1.30 7.94
C THR A 37 7.15 -1.44 7.35
N ASN A 38 7.50 -0.64 6.34
CA ASN A 38 8.74 -0.80 5.57
C ASN A 38 9.81 0.28 5.86
N GLY A 39 9.53 1.23 6.76
CA GLY A 39 10.56 2.13 7.28
C GLY A 39 11.12 3.12 6.25
N PHE A 40 10.30 3.68 5.36
CA PHE A 40 10.70 4.84 4.54
C PHE A 40 10.88 6.08 5.45
N LEU A 41 12.03 6.14 6.13
CA LEU A 41 12.69 7.34 6.67
C LEU A 41 14.00 7.54 5.91
#